data_AF-A0A061NG86-F1
#
_entry.id   AF-A0A061NG86-F1
#
_cell.length_a   1.000
_cell.length_b   1.000
_cell.length_c   1.000
_cell.angle_alpha   90.00
_cell.angle_beta   90.00
_cell.angle_gamma   90.00
#
_symmetry.space_group_name_H-M   'P 1'
#
loop_
_entity.id
_entity.type
_entity.pdbx_description
1 polymer ?
#
loop_
_entity_poly.entity_id
_entity_poly.type
_entity_poly.pdbx_seq_one_letter_code
_entity_poly.pdbx_strand_id
1 'polypeptide(L)'
;MSEYDTIVVGIRAYLSRNDLLANNDRLLQYVENGGHVVMQYHNPNDNWDPQLAPYSVQPGSPSIEWRVTDQTAHIDVLEPNHPVFSEPNQIGSSDFDGWVQERGLYYPSSWDERFTPLMSMADPEEEALDGGLLVAEFGDGTYAYTSLSWYRQLQAQVPGGYRLFVNLLSYPHAE
;
A
#
# COMPACT_ATOMS: atom_id res chain seq x y z
N MET A 1 -6.31 13.47 16.38
CA MET A 1 -5.59 12.76 15.29
C MET A 1 -4.76 13.71 14.46
N SER A 2 -5.05 15.02 14.47
CA SER A 2 -4.23 16.08 13.86
C SER A 2 -2.82 16.27 14.45
N GLU A 3 -2.41 15.47 15.43
CA GLU A 3 -1.05 15.46 15.97
C GLU A 3 -0.12 14.48 15.23
N TYR A 4 -0.68 13.66 14.34
CA TYR A 4 0.05 12.67 13.56
C TYR A 4 0.11 13.12 12.10
N ASP A 5 1.32 13.16 11.54
CA ASP A 5 1.50 13.45 10.11
C ASP A 5 1.00 12.29 9.24
N THR A 6 1.31 11.05 9.64
CA THR A 6 0.87 9.83 8.95
C THR A 6 0.41 8.76 9.93
N ILE A 7 -0.65 8.03 9.56
CA ILE A 7 -1.12 6.83 10.26
C ILE A 7 -0.91 5.60 9.39
N VAL A 8 -0.16 4.63 9.91
CA VAL A 8 0.01 3.33 9.26
C VAL A 8 -0.93 2.31 9.88
N VAL A 9 -1.72 1.66 9.04
CA VAL A 9 -2.56 0.52 9.44
C VAL A 9 -1.90 -0.75 8.90
N GLY A 10 -1.35 -1.55 9.81
CA GLY A 10 -0.61 -2.76 9.45
C GLY A 10 -1.51 -3.91 9.00
N ILE A 11 -0.89 -4.94 8.42
CA ILE A 11 -1.59 -6.18 8.06
C ILE A 11 -2.33 -6.76 9.28
N ARG A 12 -3.50 -7.36 9.05
CA ARG A 12 -4.38 -7.96 10.08
C ARG A 12 -4.93 -6.97 11.12
N ALA A 13 -4.80 -5.66 10.94
CA ALA A 13 -5.34 -4.70 11.90
C ALA A 13 -6.86 -4.85 12.05
N TYR A 14 -7.61 -4.92 10.94
CA TYR A 14 -9.07 -5.13 10.98
C TYR A 14 -9.49 -6.51 11.50
N LEU A 15 -8.61 -7.52 11.44
CA LEU A 15 -8.86 -8.83 12.05
C LEU A 15 -8.80 -8.75 13.58
N SER A 16 -7.81 -8.02 14.11
CA SER A 16 -7.43 -8.09 15.52
C SER A 16 -7.93 -6.91 16.37
N ARG A 17 -8.28 -5.78 15.74
CA ARG A 17 -8.65 -4.52 16.40
C ARG A 17 -10.09 -4.16 16.10
N ASN A 18 -11.02 -4.73 16.88
CA ASN A 18 -12.44 -4.37 16.81
C ASN A 18 -12.70 -2.89 17.07
N ASP A 19 -11.82 -2.24 17.86
CA ASP A 19 -11.87 -0.80 18.11
C ASP A 19 -11.50 0.03 16.87
N LEU A 20 -10.56 -0.44 16.03
CA LEU A 20 -10.28 0.18 14.73
C LEU A 20 -11.52 0.07 13.83
N LEU A 21 -12.08 -1.14 13.68
CA LEU A 21 -13.26 -1.37 12.85
C LEU A 21 -14.45 -0.49 13.27
N ALA A 22 -14.71 -0.39 14.58
CA ALA A 22 -15.79 0.43 15.12
C ALA A 22 -15.56 1.94 15.00
N ASN A 23 -14.33 2.39 14.71
CA ASN A 23 -13.97 3.81 14.62
C ASN A 23 -13.38 4.18 13.25
N ASN A 24 -13.59 3.37 12.21
CA ASN A 24 -12.99 3.63 10.90
C ASN A 24 -13.35 5.00 10.32
N ASP A 25 -14.58 5.48 10.59
CA ASP A 25 -15.02 6.81 10.16
C ASP A 25 -14.09 7.93 10.67
N ARG A 26 -13.45 7.76 11.83
CA ARG A 26 -12.48 8.73 12.36
C ARG A 26 -11.17 8.70 11.59
N LEU A 27 -10.78 7.54 11.05
CA LEU A 27 -9.62 7.40 10.17
C LEU A 27 -9.90 8.08 8.83
N LEU A 28 -11.09 7.87 8.25
CA LEU A 28 -11.49 8.54 7.02
C LEU A 28 -11.62 10.05 7.20
N GLN A 29 -12.22 10.50 8.31
CA GLN A 29 -12.27 11.92 8.65
C GLN A 29 -10.87 12.52 8.86
N TYR A 30 -9.92 11.76 9.41
CA TYR A 30 -8.54 12.22 9.52
C TYR A 30 -7.92 12.47 8.14
N VAL A 31 -8.13 11.57 7.18
CA VAL A 31 -7.67 11.76 5.80
C VAL A 31 -8.37 12.95 5.15
N GLU A 32 -9.70 13.04 5.27
CA GLU A 32 -10.49 14.14 4.70
C GLU A 32 -9.99 15.52 5.15
N ASN A 33 -9.48 15.62 6.38
CA ASN A 33 -8.94 16.86 6.97
C ASN A 33 -7.42 17.05 6.77
N GLY A 34 -6.81 16.42 5.77
CA GLY A 34 -5.39 16.62 5.43
C GLY A 34 -4.42 15.56 5.95
N GLY A 35 -4.92 14.56 6.66
CA GLY A 35 -4.09 13.46 7.15
C GLY A 35 -3.64 12.50 6.04
N HIS A 36 -2.52 11.80 6.27
CA HIS A 36 -2.07 10.73 5.39
C HIS A 36 -2.24 9.35 6.03
N VAL A 37 -2.83 8.40 5.29
CA VAL A 37 -2.95 7.01 5.72
C VAL A 37 -2.19 6.08 4.78
N VAL A 38 -1.38 5.20 5.37
CA VAL A 38 -0.79 4.04 4.69
C VAL A 38 -1.49 2.77 5.17
N MET A 39 -2.39 2.25 4.34
CA MET A 39 -3.14 1.02 4.57
C MET A 39 -2.41 -0.17 3.94
N GLN A 40 -1.86 -1.05 4.77
CA GLN A 40 -1.35 -2.33 4.28
C GLN A 40 -2.50 -3.27 3.95
N TYR A 41 -2.24 -4.24 3.07
CA TYR A 41 -3.25 -5.17 2.61
C TYR A 41 -3.93 -5.95 3.73
N HIS A 42 -5.13 -6.42 3.41
CA HIS A 42 -5.92 -7.29 4.25
C HIS A 42 -6.32 -8.54 3.47
N ASN A 43 -6.26 -9.69 4.14
CA ASN A 43 -6.84 -10.92 3.62
C ASN A 43 -8.37 -10.78 3.63
N PRO A 44 -9.10 -11.39 2.68
CA PRO A 44 -10.57 -11.45 2.71
C PRO A 44 -11.19 -11.89 4.07
N ASN A 45 -10.45 -12.66 4.89
CA ASN A 45 -10.88 -13.08 6.22
C ASN A 45 -10.59 -12.08 7.35
N ASP A 46 -9.99 -10.92 7.07
CA ASP A 46 -9.59 -9.92 8.08
C ASP A 46 -10.68 -8.89 8.40
N ASN A 47 -11.95 -9.22 8.19
CA ASN A 47 -13.08 -8.27 8.28
C ASN A 47 -12.97 -7.05 7.36
N TRP A 48 -12.18 -7.15 6.27
CA TRP A 48 -12.09 -6.07 5.30
C TRP A 48 -13.41 -5.94 4.53
N ASP A 49 -13.93 -4.71 4.49
CA ASP A 49 -15.01 -4.28 3.61
C ASP A 49 -14.44 -3.17 2.71
N PRO A 50 -14.69 -3.19 1.39
CA PRO A 50 -14.22 -2.14 0.48
C PRO A 50 -14.61 -0.70 0.89
N GLN A 51 -15.66 -0.53 1.71
CA GLN A 51 -16.09 0.77 2.26
C GLN A 51 -15.22 1.26 3.44
N LEU A 52 -14.28 0.44 3.93
CA LEU A 52 -13.34 0.86 4.96
C LEU A 52 -12.24 1.79 4.43
N ALA A 53 -12.03 1.81 3.11
CA ALA A 53 -11.22 2.80 2.42
C ALA A 53 -12.09 3.98 1.95
N PRO A 54 -11.51 5.18 1.69
CA PRO A 54 -12.28 6.33 1.22
C PRO A 54 -13.00 6.06 -0.10
N TYR A 55 -12.36 5.27 -0.97
CA TYR A 55 -12.93 4.74 -2.21
C TYR A 55 -12.75 3.23 -2.24
N SER A 56 -13.60 2.53 -2.99
CA SER A 56 -13.65 1.06 -3.00
C SER A 56 -12.31 0.45 -3.41
N VAL A 57 -11.80 -0.48 -2.59
CA VAL A 57 -10.67 -1.36 -2.90
C VAL A 57 -11.05 -2.79 -2.52
N GLN A 58 -11.10 -3.68 -3.49
CA GLN A 58 -11.51 -5.06 -3.31
C GLN A 58 -10.30 -6.00 -3.42
N PRO A 59 -9.82 -6.60 -2.31
CA PRO A 59 -8.81 -7.65 -2.37
C PRO A 59 -9.28 -8.81 -3.24
N GLY A 60 -8.37 -9.33 -4.06
CA GLY A 60 -8.67 -10.44 -4.93
C GLY A 60 -8.82 -11.78 -4.20
N SER A 61 -9.63 -12.66 -4.78
CA SER A 61 -9.91 -14.00 -4.27
C SER A 61 -10.21 -14.95 -5.44
N PRO A 62 -9.63 -16.17 -5.48
CA PRO A 62 -8.81 -16.79 -4.43
C PRO A 62 -7.39 -16.19 -4.34
N SER A 63 -6.82 -16.11 -3.14
CA SER A 63 -5.54 -15.41 -2.90
C SER A 63 -4.35 -15.96 -3.68
N ILE A 64 -4.44 -17.18 -4.22
CA ILE A 64 -3.38 -17.78 -5.01
C ILE A 64 -3.16 -17.09 -6.36
N GLU A 65 -4.17 -16.38 -6.87
CA GLU A 65 -4.16 -15.62 -8.14
C GLU A 65 -3.78 -14.14 -7.94
N TRP A 66 -3.71 -13.66 -6.70
CA TRP A 66 -3.56 -12.24 -6.36
C TRP A 66 -2.34 -12.00 -5.46
N ARG A 67 -1.19 -12.49 -5.93
CA ARG A 67 0.09 -12.46 -5.22
C ARG A 67 1.24 -12.43 -6.21
N VAL A 68 2.38 -11.90 -5.80
CA VAL A 68 3.65 -12.03 -6.51
C VAL A 68 4.67 -12.59 -5.53
N THR A 69 5.01 -13.87 -5.70
CA THR A 69 5.81 -14.65 -4.75
C THR A 69 7.28 -14.76 -5.11
N ASP A 70 7.65 -14.48 -6.35
CA ASP A 70 9.04 -14.39 -6.76
C ASP A 70 9.66 -13.09 -6.21
N GLN A 71 10.54 -13.20 -5.21
CA GLN A 71 11.34 -12.09 -4.68
C GLN A 71 12.13 -11.33 -5.75
N THR A 72 12.42 -11.97 -6.88
CA THR A 72 13.19 -11.40 -7.98
C THR A 72 12.32 -10.85 -9.11
N ALA A 73 10.97 -10.91 -8.96
CA ALA A 73 10.05 -10.33 -9.92
C ALA A 73 10.42 -8.88 -10.24
N HIS A 74 10.41 -8.56 -11.53
CA HIS A 74 10.63 -7.21 -12.03
C HIS A 74 9.48 -6.31 -11.60
N ILE A 75 9.80 -5.05 -11.32
CA ILE A 75 8.82 -4.03 -10.93
C ILE A 75 8.84 -2.96 -11.99
N ASP A 76 7.71 -2.84 -12.68
CA ASP A 76 7.44 -1.77 -13.61
C ASP A 76 6.87 -0.58 -12.83
N VAL A 77 7.57 0.55 -12.87
CA VAL A 77 7.08 1.80 -12.27
C VAL A 77 6.16 2.50 -13.28
N LEU A 78 4.87 2.56 -12.94
CA LEU A 78 3.83 3.09 -13.83
C LEU A 78 3.83 4.62 -13.86
N GLU A 79 4.11 5.24 -12.71
CA GLU A 79 4.15 6.69 -12.54
C GLU A 79 5.53 7.14 -12.04
N PRO A 80 6.56 7.18 -12.91
CA PRO A 80 7.94 7.42 -12.49
C PRO A 80 8.21 8.81 -11.91
N ASN A 81 7.32 9.77 -12.17
CA ASN A 81 7.40 11.13 -11.61
C ASN A 81 6.61 11.28 -10.30
N HIS A 82 5.98 10.22 -9.80
CA HIS A 82 5.21 10.28 -8.58
C HIS A 82 6.14 10.51 -7.37
N PRO A 83 5.81 11.43 -6.43
CA PRO A 83 6.71 11.81 -5.33
C PRO A 83 7.16 10.64 -4.46
N VAL A 84 6.35 9.60 -4.34
CA VAL A 84 6.71 8.37 -3.60
C VAL A 84 8.02 7.73 -4.08
N PHE A 85 8.44 7.98 -5.32
CA PHE A 85 9.67 7.44 -5.89
C PHE A 85 10.84 8.42 -5.88
N SER A 86 10.63 9.67 -5.47
CA SER A 86 11.67 10.70 -5.48
C SER A 86 11.91 11.37 -4.13
N GLU A 87 10.97 11.30 -3.19
CA GLU A 87 11.04 12.05 -1.93
C GLU A 87 10.69 11.20 -0.69
N PRO A 88 11.48 11.32 0.40
CA PRO A 88 12.76 12.02 0.50
C PRO A 88 13.93 11.25 -0.14
N ASN A 89 13.71 10.00 -0.56
CA ASN A 89 14.73 9.18 -1.21
C ASN A 89 14.43 9.00 -2.70
N GLN A 90 15.46 9.07 -3.54
CA GLN A 90 15.34 8.61 -4.92
C GLN A 90 15.27 7.08 -4.93
N ILE A 91 14.18 6.55 -5.47
CA ILE A 91 13.94 5.12 -5.66
C ILE A 91 14.26 4.77 -7.11
N GLY A 92 15.04 3.72 -7.29
CA GLY A 92 15.37 3.14 -8.59
C GLY A 92 15.26 1.63 -8.57
N SER A 93 15.63 0.98 -9.67
CA SER A 93 15.52 -0.49 -9.79
C SER A 93 16.29 -1.25 -8.69
N SER A 94 17.43 -0.74 -8.24
CA SER A 94 18.24 -1.36 -7.20
C SER A 94 17.63 -1.29 -5.79
N ASP A 95 16.61 -0.47 -5.56
CA ASP A 95 15.84 -0.48 -4.31
C ASP A 95 15.01 -1.76 -4.14
N PHE A 96 14.82 -2.48 -5.24
CA PHE A 96 14.11 -3.76 -5.26
C PHE A 96 15.05 -4.96 -5.17
N ASP A 97 16.37 -4.75 -5.11
CA ASP A 97 17.36 -5.80 -4.93
C ASP A 97 17.37 -6.32 -3.48
N GLY A 98 17.63 -7.62 -3.32
CA GLY A 98 17.78 -8.24 -2.00
C GLY A 98 16.48 -8.36 -1.20
N TRP A 99 15.33 -8.09 -1.81
CA TRP A 99 14.03 -8.41 -1.21
C TRP A 99 13.93 -9.91 -0.95
N VAL A 100 13.24 -10.27 0.12
CA VAL A 100 13.12 -11.64 0.61
C VAL A 100 11.68 -12.15 0.51
N GLN A 101 11.52 -13.41 0.11
CA GLN A 101 10.23 -14.09 -0.06
C GLN A 101 9.33 -13.42 -1.11
N GLU A 102 8.05 -13.20 -0.83
CA GLU A 102 7.13 -12.58 -1.79
C GLU A 102 7.31 -11.05 -1.89
N ARG A 103 7.05 -10.49 -3.09
CA ARG A 103 6.93 -9.03 -3.29
C ARG A 103 5.69 -8.50 -2.60
N GLY A 104 4.56 -9.18 -2.77
CA GLY A 104 3.29 -8.77 -2.20
C GLY A 104 2.22 -9.85 -2.23
N LEU A 105 1.18 -9.65 -1.44
CA LEU A 105 0.04 -10.57 -1.30
C LEU A 105 -1.27 -9.79 -1.31
N TYR A 106 -2.34 -10.50 -1.68
CA TYR A 106 -3.72 -9.99 -1.65
C TYR A 106 -3.87 -8.70 -2.45
N TYR A 107 -3.30 -8.69 -3.66
CA TYR A 107 -3.47 -7.60 -4.60
C TYR A 107 -4.98 -7.35 -4.82
N PRO A 108 -5.41 -6.09 -4.90
CA PRO A 108 -6.78 -5.78 -5.24
C PRO A 108 -7.15 -6.33 -6.62
N SER A 109 -8.29 -7.00 -6.71
CA SER A 109 -8.86 -7.41 -8.00
C SER A 109 -9.59 -6.28 -8.72
N SER A 110 -10.01 -5.27 -7.96
CA SER A 110 -10.59 -4.04 -8.49
C SER A 110 -10.48 -2.92 -7.47
N TRP A 111 -10.45 -1.70 -7.97
CA TRP A 111 -10.46 -0.48 -7.19
C TRP A 111 -11.19 0.62 -7.96
N ASP A 112 -11.56 1.67 -7.24
CA ASP A 112 -12.16 2.87 -7.80
C ASP A 112 -11.15 3.66 -8.65
N GLU A 113 -11.58 4.24 -9.78
CA GLU A 113 -10.73 4.97 -10.74
C GLU A 113 -9.95 6.16 -10.15
N ARG A 114 -10.37 6.65 -8.97
CA ARG A 114 -9.66 7.70 -8.23
C ARG A 114 -8.33 7.24 -7.63
N PHE A 115 -8.09 5.94 -7.55
CA PHE A 115 -6.78 5.41 -7.19
C PHE A 115 -5.86 5.36 -8.41
N THR A 116 -4.69 5.98 -8.27
CA THR A 116 -3.58 5.87 -9.21
C THR A 116 -2.71 4.66 -8.84
N PRO A 117 -2.60 3.64 -9.70
CA PRO A 117 -1.65 2.55 -9.51
C PRO A 117 -0.23 2.99 -9.84
N LEU A 118 0.71 2.73 -8.95
CA LEU A 118 2.09 3.25 -9.07
C LEU A 118 3.09 2.21 -9.56
N MET A 119 2.75 0.93 -9.46
CA MET A 119 3.63 -0.18 -9.83
C MET A 119 2.85 -1.38 -10.34
N SER A 120 3.49 -2.09 -11.27
CA SER A 120 3.06 -3.38 -11.80
C SER A 120 4.16 -4.41 -11.61
N MET A 121 3.78 -5.66 -11.39
CA MET A 121 4.69 -6.80 -11.32
C MET A 121 3.93 -8.11 -11.50
N ALA A 122 4.63 -9.17 -11.93
CA ALA A 122 4.07 -10.49 -12.14
C ALA A 122 5.04 -11.58 -11.62
N ASP A 123 4.50 -12.71 -11.18
CA ASP A 123 5.29 -13.95 -11.15
C ASP A 123 5.56 -14.43 -12.59
N PRO A 124 6.62 -15.22 -12.83
CA PRO A 124 6.92 -15.74 -14.16
C PRO A 124 5.72 -16.48 -14.76
N GLU A 125 5.40 -16.16 -16.02
CA GLU A 125 4.28 -16.76 -16.78
C GLU A 125 2.87 -16.39 -16.26
N GLU A 126 2.75 -15.52 -15.25
CA GLU A 126 1.47 -14.98 -14.77
C GLU A 126 1.17 -13.59 -15.37
N GLU A 127 -0.10 -13.19 -15.31
CA GLU A 127 -0.52 -11.84 -15.71
C GLU A 127 0.01 -10.79 -14.71
N ALA A 128 0.32 -9.60 -15.21
CA ALA A 128 0.80 -8.52 -14.38
C ALA A 128 -0.30 -8.00 -13.44
N LEU A 129 0.06 -7.81 -12.18
CA LEU A 129 -0.82 -7.28 -11.16
C LEU A 129 -0.47 -5.82 -10.89
N ASP A 130 -1.36 -4.95 -11.34
CA ASP A 130 -1.39 -3.55 -10.95
C ASP A 130 -2.05 -3.46 -9.56
N GLY A 131 -1.55 -2.57 -8.69
CA GLY A 131 -2.10 -2.42 -7.33
C GLY A 131 -1.24 -2.98 -6.20
N GLY A 132 0.06 -3.17 -6.47
CA GLY A 132 1.06 -3.30 -5.40
C GLY A 132 1.12 -2.05 -4.51
N LEU A 133 0.87 -0.89 -5.12
CA LEU A 133 0.73 0.40 -4.46
C LEU A 133 -0.28 1.26 -5.22
N LEU A 134 -1.38 1.59 -4.54
CA LEU A 134 -2.44 2.48 -5.01
C LEU A 134 -2.44 3.75 -4.16
N VAL A 135 -2.57 4.92 -4.77
CA VAL A 135 -2.67 6.20 -4.05
C VAL A 135 -3.87 6.99 -4.55
N ALA A 136 -4.63 7.59 -3.64
CA ALA A 136 -5.74 8.50 -3.96
C ALA A 136 -5.74 9.70 -3.00
N GLU A 137 -6.15 10.86 -3.51
CA GLU A 137 -6.51 12.01 -2.70
C GLU A 137 -7.93 11.84 -2.15
N PHE A 138 -8.18 12.29 -0.92
CA PHE A 138 -9.52 12.30 -0.33
C PHE A 138 -9.66 13.50 0.62
N GLY A 139 -10.57 14.42 0.27
CA GLY A 139 -10.62 15.73 0.91
C GLY A 139 -9.30 16.47 0.71
N ASP A 140 -8.72 16.96 1.79
CA ASP A 140 -7.43 17.66 1.77
C ASP A 140 -6.23 16.71 1.99
N GLY A 141 -6.46 15.41 2.20
CA GLY A 141 -5.42 14.43 2.52
C GLY A 141 -5.24 13.32 1.48
N THR A 142 -4.49 12.28 1.86
CA THR A 142 -4.10 11.21 0.94
C THR A 142 -4.20 9.83 1.59
N TYR A 143 -4.63 8.85 0.79
CA TYR A 143 -4.73 7.45 1.19
C TYR A 143 -3.90 6.57 0.25
N ALA A 144 -2.91 5.87 0.81
CA ALA A 144 -2.14 4.84 0.13
C ALA A 144 -2.60 3.45 0.55
N TYR A 145 -2.99 2.60 -0.40
CA TYR A 145 -3.22 1.18 -0.17
C TYR A 145 -2.06 0.37 -0.77
N THR A 146 -1.49 -0.56 -0.01
CA THR A 146 -0.31 -1.31 -0.46
C THR A 146 -0.38 -2.80 -0.17
N SER A 147 -0.11 -3.58 -1.23
CA SER A 147 -0.05 -5.05 -1.22
C SER A 147 1.36 -5.59 -0.96
N LEU A 148 2.35 -4.70 -0.87
CA LEU A 148 3.75 -5.09 -0.68
C LEU A 148 3.99 -5.67 0.71
N SER A 149 4.86 -6.67 0.79
CA SER A 149 5.17 -7.43 2.01
C SER A 149 6.16 -6.69 2.92
N TRP A 150 5.81 -5.48 3.35
CA TRP A 150 6.66 -4.58 4.14
C TRP A 150 7.27 -5.23 5.37
N TYR A 151 6.47 -5.94 6.17
CA TYR A 151 6.95 -6.55 7.40
C TYR A 151 8.15 -7.49 7.17
N ARG A 152 8.21 -8.17 6.03
CA ARG A 152 9.35 -9.03 5.68
C ARG A 152 10.58 -8.22 5.32
N GLN A 153 10.41 -7.22 4.44
CA GLN A 153 11.52 -6.43 3.93
C GLN A 153 12.15 -5.58 5.04
N LEU A 154 11.30 -4.99 5.90
CA LEU A 154 11.74 -4.21 7.05
C LEU A 154 12.41 -5.10 8.11
N GLN A 155 11.86 -6.29 8.43
CA GLN A 155 12.50 -7.22 9.38
C GLN A 155 13.84 -7.77 8.86
N ALA A 156 13.94 -8.03 7.56
CA ALA A 156 15.16 -8.50 6.90
C ALA A 156 16.17 -7.38 6.63
N GLN A 157 15.84 -6.14 7.00
CA GLN A 157 16.68 -4.97 6.88
C GLN A 157 17.06 -4.60 5.44
N VAL A 158 16.15 -4.83 4.50
CA VAL A 158 16.38 -4.53 3.08
C VAL A 158 16.42 -3.01 2.89
N PRO A 159 17.57 -2.41 2.47
CA PRO A 159 17.73 -0.96 2.46
C PRO A 159 16.72 -0.23 1.56
N GLY A 160 16.42 -0.78 0.38
CA GLY A 160 15.42 -0.17 -0.52
C GLY A 160 13.99 -0.31 -0.01
N GLY A 161 13.68 -1.40 0.69
CA GLY A 161 12.42 -1.55 1.42
C GLY A 161 12.23 -0.46 2.48
N TYR A 162 13.28 -0.12 3.24
CA TYR A 162 13.25 1.01 4.17
C TYR A 162 13.09 2.35 3.47
N ARG A 163 13.85 2.63 2.40
CA ARG A 163 13.77 3.92 1.70
C ARG A 163 12.39 4.17 1.12
N LEU A 164 11.82 3.19 0.41
CA LEU A 164 10.48 3.32 -0.16
C LEU A 164 9.41 3.42 0.93
N PHE A 165 9.55 2.68 2.04
CA PHE A 165 8.62 2.82 3.16
C PHE A 165 8.71 4.20 3.83
N VAL A 166 9.92 4.76 3.99
CA VAL A 166 10.08 6.15 4.46
C VAL A 166 9.43 7.15 3.52
N ASN A 167 9.55 6.97 2.20
CA ASN A 167 8.86 7.82 1.23
C ASN A 167 7.33 7.76 1.38
N LEU A 168 6.76 6.59 1.69
CA LEU A 168 5.34 6.47 2.02
C LEU A 168 4.98 7.18 3.33
N LEU A 169 5.84 7.15 4.34
CA LEU A 169 5.59 7.83 5.62
C LEU A 169 5.76 9.34 5.56
N SER A 170 6.60 9.81 4.63
CA SER A 170 6.92 11.23 4.43
C SER A 170 6.18 11.80 3.22
N TYR A 171 5.08 11.17 2.82
CA TYR A 171 4.32 11.54 1.63
C TYR A 171 3.98 13.03 1.65
N PRO A 172 4.17 13.78 0.55
CA PRO A 172 3.95 15.21 0.55
C PRO A 172 2.52 15.55 1.00
N HIS A 173 2.42 16.33 2.05
CA HIS A 173 1.15 16.92 2.48
C HIS A 173 0.92 18.22 1.68
N ALA A 174 -0.32 18.50 1.32
CA ALA A 174 -0.67 19.84 0.87
C ALA A 174 -0.44 20.81 2.05
N GLU A 175 0.49 21.76 1.90
CA GLU A 175 0.68 22.88 2.83
C GLU A 175 -0.44 23.93 2.71
#